data_AF-A0A9Q3GY43-F1
#
_entry.id   AF-A0A9Q3GY43-F1
#
_cell.length_a   1.000
_cell.length_b   1.000
_cell.length_c   1.000
_cell.angle_alpha   90.00
_cell.angle_beta   90.00
_cell.angle_gamma   90.00
#
_symmetry.space_group_name_H-M   'P 1'
#
loop_
_entity.id
_entity.type
_entity.pdbx_description
1 polymer ?
#
loop_
_entity_poly.entity_id
_entity_poly.type
_entity_poly.pdbx_seq_one_letter_code
_entity_poly.pdbx_strand_id
1 'polypeptide(L)'
;MLIKTSIPIPYEVSSDDEIHLKTKMIILDQNNWVQWSFEMENYLTATRYNDLLNAPSEEVKRIPIFKQNNSSELSLLCGCVSRDLEGILLENQKYFFDTWEDLGKVCGQNSIVVICESFRELMTLRYDPETSPQDHI
;
A
#
# COMPACT_ATOMS: atom_id res chain seq x y z
N MET A 1 33.31 -10.68 -25.84
CA MET A 1 32.86 -10.30 -24.49
C MET A 1 31.34 -10.46 -24.48
N LEU A 2 30.83 -11.60 -23.99
CA LEU A 2 29.40 -11.91 -24.02
C LEU A 2 28.77 -11.41 -22.71
N ILE A 3 27.92 -10.39 -22.81
CA ILE A 3 27.14 -9.89 -21.68
C ILE A 3 26.04 -10.91 -21.41
N LYS A 4 26.20 -11.70 -20.33
CA LYS A 4 25.14 -12.55 -19.79
C LYS A 4 24.11 -11.63 -19.13
N THR A 5 23.06 -11.29 -19.85
CA THR A 5 21.83 -10.76 -19.23
C THR A 5 21.14 -11.91 -18.52
N SER A 6 21.36 -12.02 -17.22
CA SER A 6 20.58 -12.90 -16.34
C SER A 6 19.15 -12.36 -16.28
N ILE A 7 18.28 -12.90 -17.11
CA ILE A 7 16.84 -12.72 -17.01
C ILE A 7 16.41 -13.47 -15.72
N PRO A 8 15.79 -12.80 -14.74
CA PRO A 8 15.25 -13.50 -13.58
C PRO A 8 14.13 -14.44 -14.05
N ILE A 9 14.30 -15.73 -13.78
CA ILE A 9 13.27 -16.75 -13.97
C ILE A 9 12.11 -16.38 -13.02
N PRO A 10 10.84 -16.42 -13.46
CA PRO A 10 9.72 -16.26 -12.55
C PRO A 10 9.75 -17.46 -11.61
N TYR A 11 9.98 -17.22 -10.32
CA TYR A 11 9.66 -18.22 -9.32
C TYR A 11 8.14 -18.30 -9.27
N GLU A 12 7.59 -19.46 -9.64
CA GLU A 12 6.19 -19.79 -9.39
C GLU A 12 5.97 -19.69 -7.88
N VAL A 13 5.31 -18.62 -7.44
CA VAL A 13 4.79 -18.53 -6.08
C VAL A 13 3.70 -19.60 -5.98
N SER A 14 3.82 -20.51 -5.01
CA SER A 14 2.84 -21.57 -4.80
C SER A 14 1.46 -20.94 -4.58
N SER A 15 0.44 -21.47 -5.26
CA SER A 15 -0.96 -21.04 -5.11
C SER A 15 -1.41 -21.03 -3.64
N ASP A 16 -0.83 -21.91 -2.80
CA ASP A 16 -1.15 -21.98 -1.38
C ASP A 16 -0.60 -20.78 -0.60
N ASP A 17 0.55 -20.21 -0.98
CA ASP A 17 1.16 -19.07 -0.30
C ASP A 17 0.38 -17.77 -0.58
N GLU A 18 -0.12 -17.61 -1.81
CA GLU A 18 -0.96 -16.46 -2.20
C GLU A 18 -2.30 -16.45 -1.44
N ILE A 19 -2.94 -17.62 -1.30
CA ILE A 19 -4.18 -17.79 -0.53
C ILE A 19 -3.93 -17.52 0.96
N HIS A 20 -2.79 -17.99 1.49
CA HIS A 20 -2.48 -17.82 2.91
C HIS A 20 -2.20 -16.36 3.30
N LEU A 21 -1.63 -15.57 2.38
CA LEU A 21 -1.39 -14.13 2.52
C LEU A 21 -2.68 -13.32 2.43
N LYS A 22 -3.56 -13.62 1.46
CA LYS A 22 -4.93 -13.03 1.39
C LYS A 22 -5.72 -13.23 2.69
N THR A 23 -5.47 -14.33 3.40
CA THR A 23 -6.17 -14.67 4.66
C THR A 23 -5.61 -13.93 5.89
N LYS A 24 -4.42 -13.32 5.80
CA LYS A 24 -3.75 -12.66 6.94
C LYS A 24 -3.76 -11.15 6.91
N MET A 25 -3.96 -10.54 5.74
CA MET A 25 -3.94 -9.09 5.63
C MET A 25 -5.15 -8.49 6.33
N ILE A 26 -4.93 -7.43 7.11
CA ILE A 26 -6.02 -6.69 7.74
C ILE A 26 -6.89 -6.06 6.64
N ILE A 27 -8.19 -5.95 6.89
CA ILE A 27 -9.11 -5.28 5.95
C ILE A 27 -8.94 -3.76 6.11
N LEU A 28 -8.67 -3.05 5.01
CA LEU A 28 -8.58 -1.59 5.00
C LEU A 28 -9.94 -0.96 5.31
N ASP A 29 -9.94 -0.03 6.25
CA ASP A 29 -11.02 0.91 6.51
C ASP A 29 -10.46 2.34 6.61
N GLN A 30 -11.33 3.30 6.90
CA GLN A 30 -10.96 4.73 6.92
C GLN A 30 -10.00 5.12 8.07
N ASN A 31 -9.75 4.24 9.03
CA ASN A 31 -9.03 4.56 10.27
C ASN A 31 -7.70 3.81 10.41
N ASN A 32 -7.45 2.80 9.58
CA ASN A 32 -6.28 1.93 9.72
C ASN A 32 -5.26 2.04 8.58
N TRP A 33 -5.34 3.09 7.75
CA TRP A 33 -4.47 3.29 6.59
C TRP A 33 -2.99 3.08 6.90
N VAL A 34 -2.45 3.72 7.96
CA VAL A 34 -1.01 3.67 8.27
C VAL A 34 -0.52 2.24 8.53
N GLN A 35 -1.27 1.45 9.32
CA GLN A 35 -0.91 0.07 9.59
C GLN A 35 -1.10 -0.80 8.34
N TRP A 36 -2.25 -0.64 7.68
CA TRP A 36 -2.60 -1.42 6.52
C TRP A 36 -1.63 -1.20 5.35
N SER A 37 -1.26 0.05 5.07
CA SER A 37 -0.34 0.40 3.99
C SER A 37 1.05 -0.17 4.26
N PHE A 38 1.53 -0.10 5.51
CA PHE A 38 2.78 -0.72 5.91
C PHE A 38 2.79 -2.23 5.69
N GLU A 39 1.72 -2.95 6.05
CA GLU A 39 1.62 -4.39 5.81
C GLU A 39 1.59 -4.72 4.31
N MET A 40 0.86 -3.94 3.51
CA MET A 40 0.77 -4.12 2.06
C MET A 40 2.10 -3.84 1.36
N GLU A 41 2.84 -2.79 1.74
CA GLU A 41 4.18 -2.48 1.21
C GLU A 41 5.18 -3.61 1.52
N ASN A 42 5.13 -4.16 2.73
CA ASN A 42 5.97 -5.30 3.10
C ASN A 42 5.63 -6.55 2.27
N TYR A 43 4.34 -6.78 2.02
CA TYR A 43 3.90 -7.87 1.16
C TYR A 43 4.39 -7.70 -0.29
N LEU A 44 4.24 -6.51 -0.88
CA LEU A 44 4.75 -6.21 -2.22
C LEU A 44 6.27 -6.34 -2.28
N THR A 45 6.97 -6.03 -1.19
CA THR A 45 8.42 -6.20 -1.11
C THR A 45 8.81 -7.67 -1.11
N ALA A 46 8.14 -8.49 -0.29
CA ALA A 46 8.39 -9.92 -0.21
C ALA A 46 8.10 -10.63 -1.55
N THR A 47 7.08 -10.19 -2.28
CA THR A 47 6.66 -10.74 -3.57
C THR A 47 7.37 -10.13 -4.78
N ARG A 48 8.24 -9.13 -4.56
CA ARG A 48 8.97 -8.38 -5.62
C ARG A 48 8.05 -7.60 -6.57
N TYR A 49 6.91 -7.14 -6.06
CA TYR A 49 5.95 -6.30 -6.78
C TYR A 49 5.97 -4.83 -6.35
N ASN A 50 7.00 -4.40 -5.63
CA ASN A 50 7.21 -3.01 -5.21
C ASN A 50 7.10 -1.97 -6.34
N ASP A 51 7.45 -2.35 -7.56
CA ASP A 51 7.36 -1.44 -8.70
C ASP A 51 5.91 -0.97 -8.98
N LEU A 52 4.90 -1.70 -8.48
CA LEU A 52 3.49 -1.33 -8.58
C LEU A 52 3.11 -0.13 -7.70
N LEU A 53 3.92 0.21 -6.68
CA LEU A 53 3.75 1.41 -5.86
C LEU A 53 4.23 2.68 -6.57
N ASN A 54 4.83 2.56 -7.75
CA ASN A 54 5.27 3.69 -8.55
C ASN A 54 4.32 3.91 -9.73
N ALA A 55 4.11 5.18 -10.09
CA ALA A 55 3.36 5.53 -11.28
C ALA A 55 3.98 4.88 -12.53
N PRO A 56 3.29 3.97 -13.23
CA PRO A 56 3.87 3.27 -14.36
C PRO A 56 3.91 4.17 -15.60
N SER A 57 5.01 4.14 -16.36
CA SER A 57 5.09 4.81 -17.66
C SER A 57 4.20 4.12 -18.70
N GLU A 58 3.85 4.81 -19.78
CA GLU A 58 3.04 4.24 -20.89
C GLU A 58 3.70 3.03 -21.56
N GLU A 59 5.02 2.94 -21.53
CA GLU A 59 5.77 1.78 -22.03
C GLU A 59 5.61 0.57 -21.10
N VAL A 60 5.77 0.78 -19.79
CA VAL A 60 5.60 -0.25 -18.76
C VAL A 60 4.18 -0.81 -18.78
N LYS A 61 3.17 0.04 -18.93
CA LYS A 61 1.74 -0.36 -19.05
C LYS A 61 1.48 -1.34 -20.19
N ARG A 62 2.33 -1.38 -21.23
CA ARG A 62 2.19 -2.30 -22.38
C ARG A 62 2.83 -3.66 -22.15
N ILE A 63 3.73 -3.79 -21.17
CA ILE A 63 4.45 -5.02 -20.87
C ILE A 63 3.45 -6.07 -20.34
N PRO A 64 3.36 -7.28 -20.95
CA PRO A 64 2.40 -8.30 -20.54
C PRO A 64 2.55 -8.73 -19.08
N ILE A 65 3.78 -8.94 -18.61
CA ILE A 65 4.04 -9.34 -17.21
C ILE A 65 3.59 -8.25 -16.22
N PHE A 66 3.75 -6.97 -16.58
CA PHE A 66 3.24 -5.87 -15.76
C PHE A 66 1.72 -5.91 -15.67
N LYS A 67 1.02 -6.10 -16.79
CA LYS A 67 -0.46 -6.18 -16.80
C LYS A 67 -0.97 -7.34 -15.94
N GLN A 68 -0.29 -8.49 -16.01
CA GLN A 68 -0.62 -9.65 -15.20
C GLN A 68 -0.46 -9.35 -13.71
N ASN A 69 0.70 -8.84 -13.29
CA ASN A 69 0.97 -8.50 -11.90
C ASN A 69 0.00 -7.42 -11.40
N ASN A 70 -0.20 -6.35 -12.18
CA ASN A 70 -1.15 -5.29 -11.86
C ASN A 70 -2.58 -5.84 -11.65
N SER A 71 -3.04 -6.74 -12.52
CA SER A 71 -4.36 -7.37 -12.37
C SER A 71 -4.44 -8.29 -11.15
N SER A 72 -3.37 -9.04 -10.87
CA SER A 72 -3.29 -9.92 -9.70
C SER A 72 -3.40 -9.12 -8.41
N GLU A 73 -2.59 -8.07 -8.29
CA GLU A 73 -2.53 -7.26 -7.08
C GLU A 73 -3.77 -6.37 -6.90
N LEU A 74 -4.40 -5.91 -7.99
CA LEU A 74 -5.72 -5.28 -7.91
C LEU A 74 -6.78 -6.24 -7.37
N SER A 75 -6.75 -7.51 -7.79
CA SER A 75 -7.67 -8.52 -7.25
C SER A 75 -7.42 -8.77 -5.76
N LEU A 76 -6.17 -8.69 -5.31
CA LEU A 76 -5.83 -8.78 -3.89
C LEU A 76 -6.35 -7.56 -3.13
N LEU A 77 -6.11 -6.34 -3.64
CA LEU A 77 -6.66 -5.12 -3.05
C LEU A 77 -8.18 -5.21 -2.86
N CYS A 78 -8.91 -5.68 -3.88
CA CYS A 78 -10.36 -5.84 -3.76
C CYS A 78 -10.78 -6.80 -2.65
N GLY A 79 -9.96 -7.80 -2.32
CA GLY A 79 -10.22 -8.75 -1.24
C GLY A 79 -9.84 -8.24 0.15
N CYS A 80 -9.03 -7.18 0.23
CA CYS A 80 -8.48 -6.67 1.48
C CYS A 80 -8.94 -5.25 1.82
N VAL A 81 -10.03 -4.79 1.19
CA VAL A 81 -10.62 -3.46 1.38
C VAL A 81 -12.07 -3.62 1.86
N SER A 82 -12.47 -2.81 2.83
CA SER A 82 -13.83 -2.84 3.37
C SER A 82 -14.87 -2.42 2.34
N ARG A 83 -16.10 -2.90 2.51
CA ARG A 83 -17.21 -2.60 1.59
C ARG A 83 -17.51 -1.11 1.46
N ASP A 84 -17.24 -0.33 2.50
CA ASP A 84 -17.47 1.12 2.51
C ASP A 84 -16.54 1.88 1.55
N LEU A 85 -15.49 1.22 1.05
CA LEU A 85 -14.51 1.78 0.12
C LEU A 85 -14.63 1.16 -1.30
N GLU A 86 -15.60 0.29 -1.55
CA GLU A 86 -15.80 -0.36 -2.87
C GLU A 86 -15.97 0.64 -4.02
N GLY A 87 -16.56 1.82 -3.75
CA GLY A 87 -16.70 2.88 -4.77
C GLY A 87 -15.36 3.31 -5.36
N ILE A 88 -14.32 3.42 -4.52
CA ILE A 88 -12.96 3.81 -4.95
C ILE A 88 -12.35 2.72 -5.83
N LEU A 89 -12.59 1.45 -5.47
CA LEU A 89 -12.12 0.31 -6.26
C LEU A 89 -12.75 0.34 -7.65
N LEU A 90 -14.07 0.53 -7.74
CA LEU A 90 -14.82 0.52 -9.00
C LEU A 90 -14.41 1.65 -9.96
N GLU A 91 -14.08 2.82 -9.44
CA GLU A 91 -13.68 3.98 -10.25
C GLU A 91 -12.27 3.80 -10.85
N ASN A 92 -11.38 3.08 -10.18
CA ASN A 92 -9.94 3.05 -10.50
C ASN A 92 -9.36 1.68 -10.88
N GLN A 93 -10.19 0.67 -11.24
CA GLN A 93 -9.77 -0.72 -11.56
C GLN A 93 -8.75 -0.90 -12.69
N LYS A 94 -8.18 0.17 -13.23
CA LYS A 94 -7.21 0.10 -14.33
C LYS A 94 -5.80 -0.20 -13.85
N TYR A 95 -5.34 0.47 -12.79
CA TYR A 95 -3.98 0.30 -12.28
C TYR A 95 -3.93 0.29 -10.75
N PHE A 96 -3.07 -0.58 -10.23
CA PHE A 96 -2.81 -0.74 -8.80
C PHE A 96 -2.40 0.60 -8.18
N PHE A 97 -1.42 1.27 -8.76
CA PHE A 97 -0.89 2.56 -8.28
C PHE A 97 -1.99 3.60 -8.09
N ASP A 98 -2.85 3.78 -9.08
CA ASP A 98 -3.92 4.78 -9.04
C ASP A 98 -4.93 4.45 -7.93
N THR A 99 -5.29 3.16 -7.79
CA THR A 99 -6.18 2.68 -6.73
C THR A 99 -5.56 2.87 -5.35
N TRP A 100 -4.28 2.54 -5.20
CA TRP A 100 -3.51 2.70 -3.97
C TRP A 100 -3.49 4.16 -3.50
N GLU A 101 -3.15 5.08 -4.40
CA GLU A 101 -3.09 6.52 -4.09
C GLU A 101 -4.46 7.08 -3.66
N ASP A 102 -5.54 6.65 -4.32
CA ASP A 102 -6.87 7.13 -3.99
C ASP A 102 -7.42 6.54 -2.69
N LEU A 103 -7.14 5.26 -2.42
CA LEU A 103 -7.40 4.67 -1.10
C LEU A 103 -6.67 5.46 -0.01
N GLY A 104 -5.40 5.82 -0.23
CA GLY A 104 -4.62 6.61 0.71
C GLY A 104 -5.22 7.98 0.99
N LYS A 105 -5.64 8.69 -0.06
CA LYS A 105 -6.31 10.00 0.08
C LYS A 105 -7.57 9.92 0.93
N VAL A 106 -8.39 8.89 0.73
CA VAL A 106 -9.67 8.75 1.45
C VAL A 106 -9.47 8.21 2.87
N CYS A 107 -8.50 7.32 3.09
CA CYS A 107 -8.35 6.58 4.35
C CYS A 107 -7.34 7.15 5.34
N GLY A 108 -6.73 8.32 5.07
CA GLY A 108 -5.93 8.99 6.10
C GLY A 108 -4.60 9.57 5.67
N GLN A 109 -4.11 9.31 4.46
CA GLN A 109 -2.86 9.91 3.97
C GLN A 109 -2.94 11.44 3.90
N ASN A 110 -4.16 11.99 3.83
CA ASN A 110 -4.44 13.43 3.86
C ASN A 110 -5.74 13.81 4.62
N SER A 111 -6.27 12.95 5.50
CA SER A 111 -7.55 13.30 6.14
C SER A 111 -7.34 14.48 7.10
N ILE A 112 -8.15 15.52 6.95
CA ILE A 112 -8.16 16.67 7.85
C ILE A 112 -8.35 16.24 9.30
N VAL A 113 -9.01 15.09 9.53
CA VAL A 113 -9.20 14.50 10.85
C VAL A 113 -7.87 14.05 11.45
N VAL A 114 -7.06 13.30 10.72
CA VAL A 114 -5.73 12.87 11.19
C VAL A 114 -4.85 14.09 11.47
N ILE A 115 -4.85 15.08 10.58
CA ILE A 115 -4.11 16.33 10.79
C ILE A 115 -4.63 17.08 12.03
N CYS A 116 -5.95 17.17 12.21
CA CYS A 116 -6.56 17.83 13.36
C CYS A 116 -6.32 17.06 14.67
N GLU A 117 -6.28 15.73 14.64
CA GLU A 117 -5.95 14.89 15.79
C GLU A 117 -4.49 15.07 16.19
N SER A 118 -3.55 14.96 15.24
CA SER A 118 -2.13 15.24 15.50
C SER A 118 -1.90 16.68 15.96
N PHE A 119 -2.60 17.65 15.37
CA PHE A 119 -2.53 19.05 15.82
C PHE A 119 -3.10 19.22 17.23
N ARG A 120 -4.20 18.54 17.55
CA ARG A 120 -4.79 18.57 18.90
C ARG A 120 -3.86 17.95 19.91
N GLU A 121 -3.26 16.79 19.63
CA GLU A 121 -2.25 16.17 20.48
C GLU A 121 -1.11 17.13 20.75
N LEU A 122 -0.56 17.75 19.70
CA LEU A 122 0.50 18.75 19.80
C LEU A 122 0.10 19.97 20.65
N MET A 123 -1.13 20.46 20.52
CA MET A 123 -1.64 21.57 21.33
C MET A 123 -1.94 21.18 22.79
N THR A 124 -2.13 19.89 23.06
CA THR A 124 -2.35 19.36 24.42
C THR A 124 -1.06 18.94 25.12
N LEU A 125 0.07 18.81 24.40
CA LEU A 125 1.37 18.62 25.01
C LEU A 125 1.68 19.80 25.93
N ARG A 126 1.92 19.49 27.21
CA ARG A 126 2.46 20.44 28.17
C ARG A 126 3.91 20.10 28.42
N TYR A 127 4.76 21.11 28.30
CA TYR A 127 6.14 21.00 28.75
C TYR A 127 6.14 20.74 30.25
N ASP A 128 6.76 19.63 30.66
CA ASP A 128 7.03 19.35 32.05
C ASP A 128 8.48 19.77 32.34
N PRO A 129 8.70 20.82 33.13
CA PRO A 129 10.04 21.31 33.43
C PRO A 129 10.88 20.34 34.28
N GLU A 130 10.28 19.29 34.85
CA GLU A 130 11.00 18.26 35.62
C GLU A 130 11.60 17.16 34.74
N THR A 131 11.20 17.08 33.47
CA THR A 131 11.71 16.11 32.49
C THR A 131 12.69 16.76 31.51
N SER A 132 13.60 15.96 30.97
CA SER A 132 14.60 16.45 30.03
C SER A 132 13.93 16.92 28.74
N PRO A 133 14.45 17.95 28.05
CA PRO A 133 13.98 18.33 26.72
C PRO A 133 13.99 17.17 25.71
N GLN A 134 14.86 16.17 25.88
CA GLN A 134 14.88 14.96 25.05
C GLN A 134 13.69 14.02 25.29
N ASP A 135 13.02 14.13 26.43
CA ASP A 135 11.82 13.35 26.77
C ASP A 135 10.54 13.97 26.14
N HIS A 136 10.69 15.10 25.45
CA HIS A 136 9.60 15.89 24.84
C HIS A 136 9.75 16.07 23.31
N ILE A 137 10.75 15.43 22.69
CA ILE A 137 11.06 15.47 21.25
C ILE A 137 10.89 14.06 20.68
#